data_AF-T1G1W5-F1
#
_entry.id   AF-T1G1W5-F1
#
_cell.length_a   1.000
_cell.length_b   1.000
_cell.length_c   1.000
_cell.angle_alpha   90.00
_cell.angle_beta   90.00
_cell.angle_gamma   90.00
#
_symmetry.space_group_name_H-M   'P 1'
#
loop_
_entity.id
_entity.type
_entity.pdbx_description
1 polymer ?
#
loop_
_entity_poly.entity_id
_entity_poly.type
_entity_poly.pdbx_seq_one_letter_code
_entity_poly.pdbx_strand_id
1 'polypeptide(L)'
;RPLTRYFPVTDSNFDLRQYIEMSGHNLDINRDVQVESFRCSGYLQKMGRKWKKWKRRWFVFDRCKRNLSCYTSEFDLQSTTRTAPAPTSAYYFQAIRDVFADHLHMVKSPYPDYTFCVKLTDRGLFLMANSCDVMRIWIDVIFTGAEGFQE
;
A
#
# COMPACT_ATOMS: atom_id res chain seq x y z
N ARG A 1 1.71 -10.22 -19.15
CA ARG A 1 2.91 -10.40 -18.30
C ARG A 1 2.87 -11.83 -17.76
N PRO A 2 3.85 -12.71 -18.02
CA PRO A 2 3.87 -14.02 -17.42
C PRO A 2 4.04 -13.88 -15.90
N LEU A 3 3.24 -14.63 -15.15
CA LEU A 3 3.32 -14.77 -13.69
C LEU A 3 4.60 -15.51 -13.34
N THR A 4 5.75 -14.82 -13.28
CA THR A 4 6.89 -15.34 -12.54
C THR A 4 6.45 -15.42 -11.08
N ARG A 5 6.22 -16.65 -10.61
CA ARG A 5 5.98 -16.96 -9.20
C ARG A 5 7.15 -16.38 -8.40
N TYR A 6 6.93 -15.28 -7.70
CA TYR A 6 7.92 -14.73 -6.80
C TYR A 6 7.95 -15.62 -5.56
N PHE A 7 9.14 -16.11 -5.24
CA PHE A 7 9.39 -16.85 -4.00
C PHE A 7 9.12 -15.91 -2.80
N PRO A 8 8.63 -16.43 -1.66
CA PRO A 8 8.41 -15.62 -0.47
C PRO A 8 9.68 -14.84 -0.12
N VAL A 9 9.58 -13.51 -0.14
CA VAL A 9 10.71 -12.62 0.14
C VAL A 9 10.92 -12.52 1.65
N THR A 10 11.54 -13.55 2.22
CA THR A 10 11.83 -13.66 3.66
C THR A 10 13.26 -13.22 4.02
N ASP A 11 14.08 -12.86 3.04
CA ASP A 11 15.47 -12.44 3.26
C ASP A 11 15.53 -11.12 4.07
N SER A 12 16.28 -11.14 5.16
CA SER A 12 16.58 -9.97 5.98
C SER A 12 17.31 -8.86 5.23
N ASN A 13 17.96 -9.19 4.11
CA ASN A 13 18.67 -8.25 3.23
C ASN A 13 17.80 -7.73 2.08
N PHE A 14 16.50 -8.01 2.07
CA PHE A 14 15.64 -7.53 1.01
C PHE A 14 15.54 -6.00 0.99
N ASP A 15 15.94 -5.41 -0.14
CA ASP A 15 15.73 -4.00 -0.44
C ASP A 15 14.47 -3.80 -1.28
N LEU A 16 13.44 -3.24 -0.64
CA LEU A 16 12.15 -2.94 -1.27
C LEU A 16 12.29 -1.96 -2.44
N ARG A 17 13.12 -0.93 -2.31
CA ARG A 17 13.30 0.06 -3.36
C ARG A 17 13.89 -0.59 -4.60
N GLN A 18 14.97 -1.34 -4.42
CA GLN A 18 15.64 -2.04 -5.50
C GLN A 18 14.70 -3.02 -6.19
N TYR A 19 13.90 -3.78 -5.44
CA TYR A 19 12.92 -4.71 -6.00
C TYR A 19 11.86 -4.01 -6.86
N ILE A 20 11.33 -2.87 -6.39
CA ILE A 20 10.32 -2.11 -7.12
C ILE A 20 10.91 -1.49 -8.40
N GLU A 21 12.15 -1.00 -8.36
CA GLU A 21 12.87 -0.53 -9.55
C GLU A 21 13.11 -1.68 -10.55
N MET A 22 13.56 -2.85 -10.08
CA MET A 22 13.72 -4.06 -10.91
C MET A 22 12.40 -4.58 -11.51
N SER A 23 11.28 -4.32 -10.85
CA SER A 23 9.93 -4.63 -11.36
C SER A 23 9.48 -3.68 -12.51
N GLY A 24 10.31 -2.70 -12.84
CA GLY A 24 10.15 -1.78 -13.96
C GLY A 24 9.54 -0.42 -13.60
N HIS A 25 9.45 -0.09 -12.31
CA HIS A 25 8.92 1.21 -11.87
C HIS A 25 10.02 2.26 -11.82
N ASN A 26 9.76 3.43 -12.39
CA ASN A 26 10.64 4.59 -12.26
C ASN A 26 10.21 5.45 -11.06
N LEU A 27 10.94 5.35 -9.95
CA LEU A 27 10.64 6.05 -8.70
C LEU A 27 11.04 7.53 -8.71
N ASP A 28 11.95 7.95 -9.59
CA ASP A 28 12.43 9.34 -9.65
C ASP A 28 11.39 10.28 -10.27
N ILE A 29 10.52 9.73 -11.14
CA ILE A 29 9.40 10.42 -11.77
C ILE A 29 8.18 10.43 -10.82
N ASN A 30 7.92 9.33 -10.12
CA ASN A 30 6.72 9.15 -9.29
C ASN A 30 6.92 9.65 -7.85
N ARG A 31 7.09 10.96 -7.68
CA ARG A 31 7.42 11.59 -6.38
C ARG A 31 6.28 11.59 -5.35
N ASP A 32 5.07 11.22 -5.75
CA ASP A 32 3.91 11.10 -4.86
C ASP A 32 3.97 9.87 -3.95
N VAL A 33 4.88 8.94 -4.24
CA VAL A 33 5.18 7.77 -3.44
C VAL A 33 6.68 7.72 -3.13
N GLN A 34 7.00 7.63 -1.84
CA GLN A 34 8.35 7.54 -1.33
C GLN A 34 8.64 6.08 -1.05
N VAL A 35 9.54 5.46 -1.81
CA VAL A 35 9.97 4.07 -1.58
C VAL A 35 11.42 4.07 -1.13
N GLU A 36 11.62 3.50 0.05
CA GLU A 36 12.89 3.27 0.73
C GLU A 36 13.15 1.75 0.80
N SER A 37 14.30 1.35 1.34
CA SER A 37 14.72 -0.07 1.38
C SER A 37 13.79 -0.98 2.21
N PHE A 38 13.07 -0.44 3.20
CA PHE A 38 12.14 -1.24 4.03
C PHE A 38 10.76 -0.58 4.23
N ARG A 39 10.54 0.60 3.66
CA ARG A 39 9.32 1.39 3.82
C ARG A 39 8.84 1.97 2.51
N CYS A 40 7.53 2.15 2.40
CA CYS A 40 6.91 2.89 1.32
C CYS A 40 5.81 3.78 1.90
N SER A 41 5.78 5.05 1.55
CA SER A 41 4.79 5.99 2.04
C SER A 41 4.28 6.96 0.99
N GLY A 42 3.05 7.43 1.15
CA GLY A 42 2.41 8.29 0.17
C GLY A 42 0.94 8.52 0.46
N TYR A 43 0.33 9.47 -0.23
CA TYR A 43 -1.09 9.74 -0.11
C TYR A 43 -1.91 8.82 -1.02
N LEU A 44 -2.95 8.21 -0.44
CA LEU A 44 -4.00 7.51 -1.18
C LEU A 44 -5.37 8.02 -0.74
N GLN A 45 -6.37 7.87 -1.61
CA GLN A 45 -7.76 8.06 -1.20
C GLN A 45 -8.33 6.73 -0.72
N LYS A 46 -8.85 6.72 0.50
CA LYS A 46 -9.44 5.55 1.14
C LYS A 46 -10.96 5.65 1.15
N MET A 47 -11.64 4.62 0.68
CA MET A 47 -13.10 4.57 0.76
C MET A 47 -13.57 4.30 2.20
N GLY A 48 -14.53 5.09 2.68
CA GLY A 48 -15.20 4.89 3.97
C GLY A 48 -16.13 3.68 3.95
N ARG A 49 -16.22 2.92 5.06
CA ARG A 49 -17.04 1.69 5.13
C ARG A 49 -18.55 1.97 5.06
N LYS A 50 -19.03 2.90 5.90
CA LYS A 50 -20.45 3.24 6.09
C LYS A 50 -21.00 4.12 4.95
N TRP A 51 -20.31 5.22 4.67
CA TRP A 51 -20.81 6.26 3.76
C TRP A 51 -20.16 6.26 2.38
N LYS A 52 -19.25 5.30 2.10
CA LYS A 52 -18.51 5.16 0.83
C LYS A 52 -17.81 6.43 0.30
N LYS A 53 -17.62 7.45 1.15
CA LYS A 53 -16.87 8.66 0.82
C LYS A 53 -15.39 8.36 0.73
N TRP A 54 -14.73 8.89 -0.29
CA TRP A 54 -13.28 8.84 -0.46
C TRP A 54 -12.62 9.91 0.38
N LYS A 55 -11.58 9.54 1.14
CA LYS A 55 -10.81 10.46 1.98
C LYS A 55 -9.33 10.30 1.71
N ARG A 56 -8.63 11.40 1.43
CA ARG A 56 -7.17 11.43 1.36
C ARG A 56 -6.57 11.06 2.72
N ARG A 57 -5.64 10.11 2.73
CA ARG A 57 -4.97 9.58 3.92
C ARG A 57 -3.52 9.28 3.57
N TRP A 58 -2.64 9.44 4.55
CA TRP A 58 -1.23 9.09 4.42
C TRP A 58 -1.05 7.62 4.77
N PHE A 59 -0.56 6.83 3.84
CA PHE A 59 -0.29 5.41 4.05
C PHE A 59 1.21 5.18 4.24
N VAL A 60 1.53 4.21 5.09
CA VAL A 60 2.89 3.76 5.34
C VAL A 60 2.89 2.25 5.34
N PHE A 61 3.52 1.65 4.34
CA PHE A 61 3.94 0.27 4.35
C PHE A 61 5.30 0.18 5.05
N ASP A 62 5.43 -0.71 6.02
CA ASP A 62 6.64 -0.86 6.83
C ASP A 62 6.94 -2.36 7.02
N ARG A 63 8.05 -2.82 6.42
CA ARG A 63 8.49 -4.22 6.52
C ARG A 63 8.95 -4.58 7.93
N CYS A 64 9.56 -3.65 8.65
CA CYS A 64 10.01 -3.88 10.02
C CYS A 64 8.84 -4.06 10.98
N LYS A 65 7.79 -3.24 10.82
CA LYS A 65 6.55 -3.35 11.61
C LYS A 65 5.53 -4.34 11.05
N ARG A 66 5.82 -4.93 9.89
CA ARG A 66 4.98 -5.92 9.17
C ARG A 66 3.53 -5.46 9.00
N ASN A 67 3.34 -4.20 8.64
CA ASN A 67 2.01 -3.63 8.45
C ASN A 67 1.95 -2.55 7.36
N LEU A 68 0.72 -2.33 6.88
CA LEU A 68 0.29 -1.15 6.17
C LEU A 68 -0.52 -0.29 7.14
N SER A 69 0.01 0.87 7.51
CA SER A 69 -0.61 1.83 8.42
C SER A 69 -1.22 3.01 7.66
N CYS A 70 -2.29 3.57 8.21
CA CYS A 70 -3.02 4.71 7.64
C CYS A 70 -3.15 5.82 8.70
N TYR A 71 -2.75 7.03 8.32
CA TYR A 71 -2.76 8.24 9.13
C TYR A 71 -3.66 9.30 8.49
N THR A 72 -4.05 10.32 9.25
CA THR A 72 -4.84 11.42 8.69
C THR A 72 -3.99 12.26 7.76
N SER A 73 -2.75 12.53 8.18
CA SER A 73 -1.75 13.26 7.39
C SER A 73 -0.33 12.73 7.64
N GLU A 74 0.61 13.11 6.79
CA GLU A 74 2.05 12.86 7.01
C GLU A 74 2.57 13.57 8.27
N PHE A 75 2.06 14.76 8.59
CA PHE A 75 2.46 15.54 9.76
C PHE A 75 2.12 14.83 11.08
N ASP A 76 1.11 13.96 11.08
CA ASP A 76 0.77 13.16 12.25
C ASP A 76 2.02 12.37 12.69
N LEU A 77 2.83 11.85 11.75
CA LEU A 77 4.07 11.10 12.05
C LEU A 77 5.19 11.96 12.62
N GLN A 78 5.20 13.27 12.29
CA GLN A 78 6.24 14.21 12.70
C GLN A 78 5.92 14.92 14.01
N SER A 79 4.72 14.70 14.57
CA SER A 79 4.29 15.31 15.83
C SER A 79 5.14 14.82 17.01
N THR A 80 6.00 15.70 17.51
CA THR A 80 6.90 15.53 18.66
C THR A 80 6.17 15.63 20.02
N THR A 81 4.90 15.25 20.08
CA THR A 81 4.22 15.12 21.38
C THR A 81 4.70 13.84 22.07
N ARG A 82 4.73 13.83 23.42
CA ARG A 82 5.34 12.78 24.27
C ARG A 82 4.87 11.33 24.02
N THR A 83 3.90 11.14 23.14
CA THR A 83 3.36 9.83 22.73
C THR A 83 3.51 9.71 21.22
N ALA A 84 4.15 8.64 20.76
CA ALA A 84 4.30 8.39 19.33
C ALA A 84 2.92 8.42 18.63
N PRO A 85 2.82 9.05 17.46
CA PRO A 85 1.55 9.21 16.76
C PRO A 85 0.96 7.85 16.35
N ALA A 86 -0.26 7.59 16.82
CA ALA A 86 -0.97 6.35 16.54
C ALA A 86 -1.65 6.40 15.16
N PRO A 87 -1.56 5.32 14.35
CA PRO A 87 -2.30 5.25 13.09
C PRO A 87 -3.81 5.23 13.33
N THR A 88 -4.57 5.86 12.43
CA THR A 88 -6.05 5.74 12.42
C THR A 88 -6.48 4.30 12.16
N SER A 89 -5.68 3.55 11.40
CA SER A 89 -5.84 2.10 11.24
C SER A 89 -4.52 1.47 10.82
N ALA A 90 -4.23 0.27 11.33
CA ALA A 90 -3.13 -0.56 10.88
C ALA A 90 -3.66 -1.89 10.32
N TYR A 91 -3.04 -2.36 9.23
CA TYR A 91 -3.38 -3.58 8.53
C TYR A 91 -2.13 -4.46 8.49
N TYR A 92 -2.05 -5.47 9.36
CA TYR A 92 -0.90 -6.37 9.42
C TYR A 92 -0.83 -7.25 8.17
N PHE A 93 0.38 -7.58 7.74
CA PHE A 93 0.61 -8.37 6.52
C PHE A 93 -0.10 -9.73 6.55
N GLN A 94 -0.14 -10.40 7.70
CA GLN A 94 -0.87 -11.66 7.88
C GLN A 94 -2.38 -11.55 7.59
N ALA A 95 -2.95 -10.35 7.74
CA ALA A 95 -4.36 -10.11 7.43
C ALA A 95 -4.59 -9.84 5.93
N ILE A 96 -3.56 -9.51 5.16
CA ILE A 96 -3.63 -9.23 3.72
C ILE A 96 -3.58 -10.56 2.97
N ARG A 97 -4.65 -10.86 2.23
CA ARG A 97 -4.78 -12.09 1.46
C ARG A 97 -4.43 -11.90 -0.01
N ASP A 98 -4.75 -10.72 -0.53
CA ASP A 98 -4.55 -10.38 -1.93
C ASP A 98 -4.55 -8.85 -2.12
N VAL A 99 -3.98 -8.39 -3.22
CA VAL A 99 -4.04 -6.99 -3.67
C VAL A 99 -4.13 -6.94 -5.19
N PHE A 100 -5.11 -6.22 -5.72
CA PHE A 100 -5.40 -6.22 -7.14
C PHE A 100 -6.07 -4.92 -7.60
N ALA A 101 -5.90 -4.55 -8.87
CA ALA A 101 -6.59 -3.42 -9.48
C ALA A 101 -8.08 -3.73 -9.65
N ASP A 102 -8.95 -2.73 -9.41
CA ASP A 102 -10.42 -2.88 -9.46
C ASP A 102 -10.95 -2.75 -10.91
N HIS A 103 -10.50 -3.65 -11.78
CA HIS A 103 -10.91 -3.69 -13.20
C HIS A 103 -12.40 -3.97 -13.40
N LEU A 104 -13.05 -4.58 -12.39
CA LEU A 104 -14.49 -4.87 -12.42
C LEU A 104 -15.33 -3.74 -11.84
N HIS A 105 -14.70 -2.64 -11.41
CA HIS A 105 -15.35 -1.47 -10.84
C HIS A 105 -16.34 -1.84 -9.71
N MET A 106 -15.89 -2.70 -8.79
CA MET A 106 -16.70 -3.16 -7.66
C MET A 106 -17.18 -2.01 -6.75
N VAL A 107 -16.52 -0.85 -6.83
CA VAL A 107 -16.95 0.38 -6.15
C VAL A 107 -17.11 1.55 -7.12
N LYS A 108 -18.01 2.47 -6.77
CA LYS A 108 -18.15 3.77 -7.46
C LYS A 108 -16.98 4.69 -7.11
N SER A 109 -15.89 4.54 -7.83
CA SER A 109 -14.71 5.39 -7.73
C SER A 109 -14.81 6.59 -8.69
N PRO A 110 -14.39 7.81 -8.28
CA PRO A 110 -14.24 8.93 -9.19
C PRO A 110 -13.24 8.65 -10.32
N TYR A 111 -12.25 7.79 -10.07
CA TYR A 111 -11.20 7.46 -11.04
C TYR A 111 -10.93 5.95 -11.05
N PRO A 112 -11.72 5.19 -11.81
CA PRO A 112 -11.66 3.73 -11.79
C PRO A 112 -10.32 3.15 -12.28
N ASP A 113 -9.64 3.81 -13.23
CA ASP A 113 -8.41 3.31 -13.87
C ASP A 113 -7.20 3.19 -12.93
N TYR A 114 -7.27 3.85 -11.78
CA TYR A 114 -6.22 3.80 -10.74
C TYR A 114 -6.81 3.54 -9.35
N THR A 115 -7.92 2.80 -9.32
CA THR A 115 -8.53 2.23 -8.12
C THR A 115 -8.13 0.77 -7.95
N PHE A 116 -7.82 0.38 -6.72
CA PHE A 116 -7.41 -0.97 -6.39
C PHE A 116 -7.98 -1.41 -5.03
N CYS A 117 -7.95 -2.72 -4.80
CA CYS A 117 -8.47 -3.35 -3.59
C CYS A 117 -7.34 -4.10 -2.89
N VAL A 118 -7.21 -3.88 -1.58
CA VAL A 118 -6.46 -4.75 -0.68
C VAL A 118 -7.48 -5.66 0.00
N LYS A 119 -7.47 -6.94 -0.35
CA LYS A 119 -8.34 -7.96 0.24
C LYS A 119 -7.75 -8.40 1.56
N LEU A 120 -8.45 -8.10 2.66
CA LEU A 120 -8.12 -8.57 3.99
C LEU A 120 -8.94 -9.83 4.32
N THR A 121 -8.55 -10.55 5.37
CA THR A 121 -9.27 -11.73 5.86
C THR A 121 -10.75 -11.46 6.15
N ASP A 122 -11.08 -10.30 6.73
CA ASP A 122 -12.45 -9.96 7.18
C ASP A 122 -13.19 -8.98 6.25
N ARG A 123 -12.47 -8.27 5.36
CA ARG A 123 -13.03 -7.19 4.54
C ARG A 123 -12.14 -6.78 3.36
N GLY A 124 -12.71 -6.09 2.38
CA GLY A 124 -11.94 -5.34 1.38
C GLY A 124 -11.63 -3.90 1.81
N LEU A 125 -10.44 -3.43 1.47
CA LEU A 125 -10.03 -2.03 1.55
C LEU A 125 -9.86 -1.48 0.13
N PHE A 126 -10.76 -0.59 -0.27
CA PHE A 126 -10.68 0.09 -1.56
C PHE A 126 -9.88 1.38 -1.44
N LEU A 127 -8.86 1.49 -2.28
CA LEU A 127 -7.91 2.58 -2.34
C LEU A 127 -7.85 3.13 -3.77
N MET A 128 -7.55 4.41 -3.88
CA MET A 128 -7.39 5.08 -5.17
C MET A 128 -6.14 5.94 -5.12
N ALA A 129 -5.24 5.70 -6.07
CA ALA A 129 -4.03 6.49 -6.26
C ALA A 129 -4.34 7.83 -6.95
N ASN A 130 -3.31 8.57 -7.35
CA ASN A 130 -3.43 9.77 -8.18
C ASN A 130 -3.02 9.52 -9.65
N SER A 131 -2.47 8.35 -9.95
CA SER A 131 -2.12 7.90 -11.30
C SER A 131 -2.09 6.37 -11.38
N CYS A 132 -2.11 5.84 -12.61
CA CYS A 132 -2.00 4.39 -12.84
C CYS A 132 -0.64 3.84 -12.39
N ASP A 133 0.44 4.60 -12.58
CA ASP A 133 1.79 4.18 -12.20
C ASP A 133 1.94 4.12 -10.68
N VAL A 134 1.42 5.13 -9.95
CA VAL A 134 1.41 5.11 -8.48
C VAL A 134 0.56 3.96 -7.95
N MET A 135 -0.59 3.66 -8.58
CA MET A 135 -1.39 2.47 -8.21
C MET A 135 -0.55 1.19 -8.35
N ARG A 136 0.14 1.00 -9.48
CA ARG A 136 0.94 -0.21 -9.73
C ARG A 136 2.09 -0.34 -8.73
N ILE A 137 2.76 0.76 -8.39
CA ILE A 137 3.80 0.78 -7.34
C ILE A 137 3.20 0.31 -6.01
N TRP A 138 2.05 0.85 -5.59
CA TRP A 138 1.40 0.43 -4.35
C TRP A 138 0.97 -1.04 -4.33
N ILE A 139 0.44 -1.55 -5.45
CA ILE A 139 0.09 -2.98 -5.57
C ILE A 139 1.34 -3.83 -5.37
N ASP A 140 2.41 -3.56 -6.12
CA ASP A 140 3.64 -4.37 -6.06
C ASP A 140 4.30 -4.29 -4.67
N VAL A 141 4.35 -3.10 -4.06
CA VAL A 141 4.83 -2.91 -2.67
C VAL A 141 4.03 -3.76 -1.69
N ILE A 142 2.70 -3.67 -1.70
CA ILE A 142 1.84 -4.40 -0.75
C ILE A 142 1.97 -5.90 -0.96
N PHE A 143 2.11 -6.35 -2.22
CA PHE A 143 2.30 -7.74 -2.59
C PHE A 143 3.56 -8.32 -1.92
N THR A 144 4.68 -7.60 -1.92
CA THR A 144 5.93 -8.06 -1.25
C THR A 144 5.77 -8.31 0.25
N GLY A 145 4.84 -7.61 0.91
CA GLY A 145 4.54 -7.81 2.33
C GLY A 145 3.59 -8.99 2.57
N ALA A 146 2.62 -9.17 1.68
CA ALA A 146 1.61 -10.23 1.78
C ALA A 146 2.18 -11.63 1.50
N GLU A 147 3.12 -11.76 0.54
CA GLU A 147 3.72 -13.05 0.17
C GLU A 147 4.55 -13.68 1.29
N GLY A 148 5.16 -12.89 2.17
CA GLY A 148 5.95 -13.42 3.30
C GLY A 148 5.15 -14.18 4.37
N PHE A 149 3.82 -14.30 4.21
CA PHE A 149 2.90 -14.94 5.19
C PHE A 149 1.94 -15.96 4.58
N GLN A 150 2.16 -16.39 3.34
CA GLN A 150 1.35 -17.46 2.73
C GLN A 150 1.86 -18.88 3.02
N GLU A 151 2.75 -19.06 4.01
CA GLU A 151 3.13 -20.37 4.56
C GLU A 151 2.05 -20.97 5.46
#